data_AF-A0AAN6Y5W7-F1
#
_entry.id   AF-A0AAN6Y5W7-F1
#
_cell.length_a   1.000
_cell.length_b   1.000
_cell.length_c   1.000
_cell.angle_alpha   90.00
_cell.angle_beta   90.00
_cell.angle_gamma   90.00
#
_symmetry.space_group_name_H-M   'P 1'
#
loop_
_entity.id
_entity.type
_entity.pdbx_description
1 polymer ?
#
loop_
_entity_poly.entity_id
_entity_poly.type
_entity_poly.pdbx_seq_one_letter_code
_entity_poly.pdbx_strand_id
1 'polypeptide(L)'
;MLNLDHFIADLTANRGKNDELSPAARAVICTLVAVGRSQRSIASQFGISNSTVRTTLEHWKSHKTFDSKKRSGRKQVLSRAEKRYILLLVKKNRTLAKKALINAVGKKISYSTV
;
A
#
# COMPACT_ATOMS: atom_id res chain seq x y z
N MET A 1 22.20 -17.64 21.66
CA MET A 1 22.79 -16.52 20.88
C MET A 1 21.89 -16.32 19.65
N LEU A 2 21.51 -15.09 19.32
CA LEU A 2 20.56 -14.84 18.22
C LEU A 2 21.30 -14.95 16.88
N ASN A 3 21.00 -15.97 16.08
CA ASN A 3 21.62 -16.16 14.77
C ASN A 3 20.89 -15.31 13.72
N LEU A 4 21.63 -14.47 13.01
CA LEU A 4 21.10 -13.56 12.00
C LEU A 4 20.41 -14.32 10.85
N ASP A 5 20.94 -15.47 10.44
CA ASP A 5 20.38 -16.25 9.32
C ASP A 5 19.02 -16.86 9.67
N HIS A 6 18.90 -17.43 10.88
CA HIS A 6 17.62 -17.96 11.38
C HIS A 6 16.59 -16.83 11.52
N PHE A 7 17.01 -15.70 12.08
CA PHE A 7 16.13 -14.54 12.24
C PHE A 7 15.63 -13.99 10.89
N ILE A 8 16.50 -13.93 9.87
CA ILE A 8 16.11 -13.52 8.51
C ILE A 8 15.16 -14.54 7.87
N ALA A 9 15.40 -15.83 8.08
CA ALA A 9 14.50 -16.88 7.62
C ALA A 9 13.10 -16.71 8.23
N ASP A 10 13.00 -16.47 9.55
CA ASP A 10 11.71 -16.23 10.23
C ASP A 10 11.00 -14.98 9.68
N LEU A 11 11.73 -13.90 9.39
CA LEU A 11 11.18 -12.68 8.80
C LEU A 11 10.62 -12.85 7.38
N THR A 12 11.09 -13.87 6.66
CA THR A 12 10.76 -14.12 5.25
C THR A 12 9.93 -15.38 5.02
N ALA A 13 9.74 -16.23 6.05
CA ALA A 13 9.12 -17.55 5.97
C ALA A 13 7.71 -17.55 5.35
N ASN A 14 6.90 -16.53 5.65
CA ASN A 14 5.51 -16.44 5.19
C ASN A 14 5.33 -15.67 3.87
N ARG A 15 6.43 -15.35 3.16
CA ARG A 15 6.36 -14.50 1.96
C ARG A 15 6.13 -15.33 0.69
N GLY A 16 5.01 -15.10 0.02
CA GLY A 16 4.71 -15.64 -1.30
C GLY A 16 5.37 -14.88 -2.45
N LYS A 17 5.18 -15.39 -3.67
CA LYS A 17 5.63 -14.74 -4.90
C LYS A 17 4.87 -13.43 -5.10
N ASN A 18 5.61 -12.34 -5.37
CA ASN A 18 5.10 -10.96 -5.51
C ASN A 18 4.54 -10.32 -4.23
N ASP A 19 4.72 -10.96 -3.07
CA ASP A 19 4.35 -10.34 -1.81
C ASP A 19 5.33 -9.22 -1.44
N GLU A 20 4.77 -8.20 -0.79
CA GLU A 20 5.55 -7.09 -0.29
C GLU A 20 6.41 -7.53 0.90
N LEU A 21 7.61 -6.96 1.02
CA LEU A 21 8.43 -7.16 2.21
C LEU A 21 7.71 -6.64 3.45
N SER A 22 7.78 -7.41 4.54
CA SER A 22 7.28 -6.97 5.83
C SER A 22 8.02 -5.70 6.30
N PRO A 23 7.37 -4.81 7.06
CA PRO A 23 8.03 -3.61 7.60
C PRO A 23 9.27 -3.96 8.43
N ALA A 24 9.21 -5.06 9.19
CA ALA A 24 10.35 -5.57 9.97
C ALA A 24 11.53 -5.97 9.07
N ALA A 25 11.27 -6.73 7.98
CA ALA A 25 12.34 -7.09 7.04
C ALA A 25 12.96 -5.86 6.38
N ARG A 26 12.14 -4.85 6.00
CA ARG A 26 12.65 -3.59 5.45
C ARG A 26 13.53 -2.83 6.44
N ALA A 27 13.14 -2.79 7.71
CA ALA A 27 13.92 -2.16 8.76
C ALA A 27 15.29 -2.84 8.90
N VAL A 28 15.33 -4.18 8.97
CA VAL A 28 16.58 -4.94 9.07
C VAL A 28 17.47 -4.74 7.84
N ILE A 29 16.91 -4.70 6.64
CA ILE A 29 17.68 -4.38 5.43
C ILE A 29 18.34 -3.01 5.56
N CYS A 30 17.59 -1.98 5.97
CA CYS A 30 18.14 -0.64 6.17
C CYS A 30 19.21 -0.60 7.27
N THR A 31 19.04 -1.33 8.37
CA THR A 31 20.06 -1.37 9.44
C THR A 31 21.33 -2.06 8.99
N LEU A 32 21.24 -3.18 8.28
CA LEU A 32 22.41 -3.90 7.76
C LEU A 32 23.22 -3.04 6.78
N VAL A 33 22.53 -2.28 5.91
CA VAL A 33 23.20 -1.31 5.02
C VAL A 33 23.85 -0.18 5.83
N ALA A 34 23.19 0.33 6.87
CA ALA A 34 23.75 1.38 7.72
C ALA A 34 25.02 0.91 8.48
N VAL A 35 25.09 -0.37 8.83
CA VAL A 35 26.27 -1.03 9.44
C VAL A 35 27.37 -1.33 8.40
N GLY A 36 27.13 -1.04 7.11
CA GLY A 36 28.13 -1.16 6.05
C GLY A 36 28.14 -2.50 5.31
N ARG A 37 27.12 -3.37 5.50
CA ARG A 37 26.99 -4.60 4.70
C ARG A 37 26.68 -4.26 3.25
N SER A 38 27.28 -5.01 2.32
CA SER A 38 27.04 -4.82 0.89
C SER A 38 25.61 -5.22 0.49
N GLN A 39 24.99 -4.44 -0.39
CA GLN A 39 23.62 -4.72 -0.86
C GLN A 39 23.50 -6.11 -1.51
N ARG A 40 24.56 -6.58 -2.19
CA ARG A 40 24.62 -7.91 -2.80
C ARG A 40 24.59 -9.03 -1.76
N SER A 41 25.33 -8.87 -0.66
CA SER A 41 25.33 -9.84 0.44
C SER A 41 23.96 -9.92 1.11
N ILE A 42 23.35 -8.77 1.38
CA ILE A 42 22.01 -8.69 1.97
C ILE A 42 20.97 -9.34 1.04
N ALA A 43 21.03 -9.05 -0.26
CA ALA A 43 20.13 -9.63 -1.25
C ALA A 43 20.19 -11.17 -1.25
N SER A 44 21.40 -11.73 -1.20
CA SER A 44 21.62 -13.18 -1.13
C SER A 44 21.06 -13.77 0.18
N GLN A 45 21.28 -13.11 1.31
CA GLN A 45 20.85 -13.59 2.62
C GLN A 45 19.32 -13.58 2.79
N PHE A 46 18.65 -12.57 2.22
CA PHE A 46 17.19 -12.44 2.25
C PHE A 46 16.48 -13.18 1.10
N GLY A 47 17.20 -13.78 0.16
CA GLY A 47 16.61 -14.39 -1.04
C GLY A 47 15.81 -13.39 -1.87
N ILE A 48 16.35 -12.18 -2.07
CA ILE A 48 15.71 -11.10 -2.84
C ILE A 48 16.63 -10.55 -3.92
N SER A 49 16.05 -9.83 -4.88
CA SER A 49 16.85 -9.11 -5.86
C SER A 49 17.58 -7.91 -5.23
N ASN A 50 18.75 -7.57 -5.77
CA ASN A 50 19.48 -6.35 -5.40
C ASN A 50 18.61 -5.09 -5.66
N SER A 51 17.80 -5.09 -6.72
CA SER A 51 16.83 -4.02 -6.97
C SER A 51 15.84 -3.83 -5.82
N THR A 52 15.39 -4.91 -5.17
CA THR A 52 14.48 -4.84 -4.02
C THR A 52 15.16 -4.18 -2.81
N VAL A 53 16.44 -4.50 -2.57
CA VAL A 53 17.25 -3.83 -1.54
C VAL A 53 17.34 -2.34 -1.83
N ARG A 54 17.71 -1.97 -3.07
CA ARG A 54 17.80 -0.56 -3.49
C ARG A 54 16.48 0.19 -3.32
N THR A 55 15.37 -0.36 -3.82
CA THR A 55 14.05 0.27 -3.70
C THR A 55 13.60 0.40 -2.24
N THR A 56 13.98 -0.53 -1.37
CA THR A 56 13.72 -0.42 0.08
C THR A 56 14.45 0.77 0.69
N LEU A 57 15.72 0.97 0.32
CA LEU A 57 16.51 2.12 0.77
C LEU A 57 15.96 3.45 0.23
N GLU A 58 15.56 3.48 -1.04
CA GLU A 58 14.92 4.66 -1.67
C GLU A 58 13.61 5.01 -0.98
N HIS A 59 12.75 4.01 -0.70
CA HIS A 59 11.50 4.20 0.04
C HIS A 59 11.74 4.82 1.42
N TRP A 60 12.73 4.32 2.17
CA TRP A 60 13.11 4.91 3.45
C TRP A 60 13.62 6.35 3.28
N LYS A 61 14.48 6.62 2.29
CA LYS A 61 15.01 7.96 2.02
C LYS A 61 13.89 8.96 1.72
N SER A 62 12.91 8.58 0.89
CA SER A 62 11.85 9.47 0.42
C SER A 62 10.67 9.60 1.39
N HIS A 63 10.35 8.56 2.17
CA HIS A 63 9.11 8.51 2.95
C HIS A 63 9.29 8.31 4.46
N LYS A 64 10.51 7.97 4.92
CA LYS A 64 10.83 7.79 6.34
C LYS A 64 9.88 6.83 7.06
N THR A 65 9.39 5.82 6.34
CA THR A 65 8.53 4.75 6.86
C THR A 65 8.94 3.42 6.26
N PHE A 66 8.71 2.33 6.98
CA PHE A 66 8.86 0.95 6.48
C PHE A 66 7.53 0.37 6.00
N ASP A 67 6.41 1.03 6.30
CA ASP A 67 5.11 0.57 5.88
C ASP A 67 4.93 0.71 4.38
N SER A 68 4.18 -0.24 3.82
CA SER A 68 3.79 -0.17 2.42
C SER A 68 2.80 0.95 2.18
N LYS A 69 3.02 1.66 1.08
CA LYS A 69 2.06 2.66 0.62
C LYS A 69 0.80 1.98 0.11
N LYS A 70 -0.32 2.68 0.29
CA LYS A 70 -1.56 2.34 -0.41
C LYS A 70 -1.27 2.29 -1.90
N ARG A 71 -1.56 1.16 -2.53
CA ARG A 71 -1.39 0.98 -3.98
C ARG A 71 -2.23 2.01 -4.72
N SER A 72 -1.70 2.50 -5.84
CA SER A 72 -2.45 3.37 -6.74
C SER A 72 -3.59 2.57 -7.38
N GLY A 73 -4.79 2.73 -6.82
CA GLY A 73 -6.01 2.23 -7.43
C GLY A 73 -6.54 3.18 -8.50
N ARG A 74 -7.53 2.72 -9.26
CA ARG A 74 -8.31 3.58 -10.17
C ARG A 74 -8.90 4.74 -9.37
N LYS A 75 -8.69 5.98 -9.85
CA LYS A 75 -9.29 7.16 -9.24
C LYS A 75 -10.81 6.98 -9.15
N GLN A 76 -11.37 7.32 -7.99
CA GLN A 76 -12.82 7.25 -7.78
C GLN A 76 -13.51 8.31 -8.64
N VAL A 77 -14.60 7.91 -9.31
CA VAL A 77 -15.37 8.80 -10.19
C VAL A 77 -16.05 9.93 -9.40
N LEU A 78 -16.53 9.60 -8.20
CA LEU A 78 -17.18 10.54 -7.29
C LEU A 78 -16.17 11.14 -6.30
N SER A 79 -16.24 12.45 -6.14
CA SER A 79 -15.49 13.18 -5.11
C SER A 79 -16.08 12.90 -3.72
N ARG A 80 -15.31 13.21 -2.67
CA ARG A 80 -15.77 13.08 -1.28
C ARG A 80 -16.99 13.97 -1.01
N ALA A 81 -17.03 15.16 -1.60
CA ALA A 81 -18.15 16.10 -1.46
C ALA A 81 -19.41 15.56 -2.12
N GLU A 82 -19.30 15.00 -3.33
CA GLU A 82 -20.42 14.40 -4.06
C GLU A 82 -20.99 13.18 -3.32
N LYS A 83 -20.12 12.31 -2.80
CA LYS A 83 -20.56 11.18 -1.96
C LYS A 83 -21.34 11.65 -0.73
N ARG A 84 -20.84 12.71 -0.07
CA ARG A 84 -21.53 13.31 1.09
C ARG A 84 -22.88 13.89 0.68
N TYR A 85 -22.95 14.55 -0.47
CA TYR A 85 -24.19 15.12 -0.97
C TYR A 85 -25.25 14.05 -1.27
N ILE A 86 -24.87 12.96 -1.95
CA ILE A 86 -25.75 11.80 -2.19
C ILE A 86 -26.26 11.23 -0.87
N LEU A 87 -25.37 11.03 0.11
CA LEU A 87 -25.75 10.50 1.44
C LEU A 87 -26.77 11.41 2.15
N LEU A 88 -26.63 12.73 2.04
CA LEU A 88 -27.57 13.68 2.63
C LEU A 88 -28.94 13.66 1.92
N LEU A 89 -28.95 13.54 0.59
CA LEU A 89 -30.18 13.42 -0.20
C LEU A 89 -30.97 12.16 0.17
N VAL A 90 -30.29 11.01 0.27
CA VAL A 90 -30.92 9.74 0.67
C VAL A 90 -31.44 9.80 2.10
N LYS A 91 -30.70 10.44 3.02
CA LYS A 91 -31.16 10.61 4.41
C LYS A 91 -32.42 11.46 4.52
N LYS A 92 -32.50 12.54 3.73
CA LYS A 92 -33.66 13.44 3.70
C LYS A 92 -34.87 12.76 3.03
N ASN A 93 -34.64 12.07 1.91
CA ASN A 93 -35.68 11.46 1.09
C ASN A 93 -35.38 9.97 0.86
N ARG A 94 -35.83 9.11 1.77
CA ARG A 94 -35.50 7.67 1.77
C ARG A 94 -36.07 6.88 0.58
N THR A 95 -37.12 7.38 -0.05
CA THR A 95 -37.79 6.76 -1.21
C THR A 95 -37.31 7.31 -2.55
N LEU A 96 -36.27 8.15 -2.55
CA LEU A 96 -35.78 8.82 -3.75
C LEU A 96 -35.17 7.82 -4.74
N ALA A 97 -35.65 7.85 -5.99
CA ALA A 97 -35.17 6.96 -7.03
C ALA A 97 -33.69 7.23 -7.38
N LYS A 98 -32.94 6.16 -7.70
CA LYS A 98 -31.51 6.23 -8.05
C LYS A 98 -31.20 7.16 -9.23
N LYS A 99 -32.09 7.22 -10.22
CA LYS A 99 -32.00 8.13 -11.36
C LYS A 99 -32.02 9.60 -10.93
N ALA A 100 -32.85 9.94 -9.93
CA ALA A 100 -32.92 11.29 -9.39
C ALA A 100 -31.64 11.67 -8.64
N LEU A 101 -30.98 10.71 -7.95
CA LEU A 101 -29.67 10.95 -7.31
C LEU A 101 -28.59 11.28 -8.33
N ILE A 102 -28.52 10.54 -9.43
CA ILE A 102 -27.54 10.79 -10.52
C ILE A 102 -27.77 12.19 -11.11
N ASN A 103 -29.02 12.52 -11.41
CA ASN A 103 -29.38 13.83 -11.93
C ASN A 103 -29.02 14.96 -10.95
N ALA A 104 -29.25 14.76 -9.64
CA ALA A 104 -28.93 15.75 -8.62
C ALA A 104 -27.42 16.02 -8.47
N VAL A 105 -26.58 15.02 -8.74
CA VAL A 105 -25.11 15.19 -8.73
C VAL A 105 -24.62 15.92 -9.98
N GLY A 106 -25.41 15.96 -11.07
CA GLY A 106 -25.07 16.68 -12.29
C GLY A 106 -23.91 16.08 -13.10
N LYS A 107 -23.51 14.84 -12.80
CA LYS A 107 -22.45 14.12 -13.52
C LYS A 107 -23.00 12.92 -14.28
N LYS A 108 -22.42 12.67 -15.46
CA LYS A 108 -22.70 11.45 -16.23
C LYS A 108 -21.97 10.26 -15.61
N ILE A 109 -22.61 9.60 -14.65
CA ILE A 109 -22.10 8.42 -13.93
C ILE A 109 -23.06 7.25 -14.09
N SER A 110 -22.52 6.03 -14.02
CA SER A 110 -23.34 4.82 -14.15
C SER A 110 -24.19 4.59 -12.89
N TYR A 111 -25.30 3.87 -13.04
CA TYR A 111 -26.12 3.44 -11.89
C TYR A 111 -25.31 2.62 -10.88
N SER A 112 -24.32 1.83 -11.30
CA SER A 112 -23.48 1.06 -10.36
C SER A 112 -22.56 1.92 -9.50
N THR A 113 -22.33 3.17 -9.88
CA THR A 113 -21.41 4.10 -9.20
C THR A 113 -22.04 4.83 -8.02
N VAL A 114 -23.38 5.00 -8.04
CA VAL A 114 -24.19 5.65 -7.00
C VAL A 114 -24.74 4.61 -6.04
#